data_AF-A0A7X0WDF6-F1
#
_entry.id   AF-A0A7X0WDF6-F1
#
_cell.length_a   1.000
_cell.length_b   1.000
_cell.length_c   1.000
_cell.angle_alpha   90.00
_cell.angle_beta   90.00
_cell.angle_gamma   90.00
#
_symmetry.space_group_name_H-M   'P 1'
#
loop_
_entity.id
_entity.type
_entity.pdbx_description
1 polymer ?
#
loop_
_entity_poly.entity_id
_entity_poly.type
_entity_poly.pdbx_seq_one_letter_code
_entity_poly.pdbx_strand_id
1 'polypeptide(L)' 'MQLLAVDTQEKYDSLMGHLENEGNVWFEDESKPTDVNNWTEYKEETVIMLNTTLIIHHQNRAYFENVCPDVEIVDYEIR' A
#
# COMPACT_ATOMS: atom_id res chain seq x y z
N MET A 1 7.71 1.21 10.02
CA MET A 1 6.59 0.58 9.30
C MET A 1 5.45 1.55 9.32
N GLN A 2 4.75 1.72 8.20
CA GLN A 2 3.60 2.61 8.07
C GLN A 2 2.51 1.87 7.29
N LEU A 3 1.25 2.08 7.65
CA LEU A 3 0.08 1.48 6.98
C LEU A 3 -0.75 2.61 6.36
N LEU A 4 -1.00 2.52 5.05
CA LEU A 4 -1.73 3.51 4.28
C LEU A 4 -2.98 2.88 3.66
N ALA A 5 -4.17 3.32 4.08
CA ALA A 5 -5.42 2.92 3.43
C ALA A 5 -5.66 3.74 2.16
N VAL A 6 -6.08 3.06 1.09
CA VAL A 6 -6.38 3.66 -0.21
C VAL A 6 -7.77 3.20 -0.66
N ASP A 7 -8.78 4.01 -0.30
CA ASP A 7 -10.19 3.70 -0.51
C ASP A 7 -10.66 3.88 -1.96
N THR A 8 -9.85 4.51 -2.81
CA THR A 8 -10.15 4.68 -4.24
C THR A 8 -8.97 4.26 -5.12
N GLN A 9 -9.28 3.85 -6.35
CA GLN A 9 -8.25 3.54 -7.34
C GLN A 9 -7.37 4.75 -7.65
N GLU A 10 -7.92 5.97 -7.67
CA GLU A 10 -7.15 7.20 -7.90
C GLU A 10 -6.09 7.43 -6.80
N LYS A 11 -6.47 7.21 -5.53
CA LYS A 11 -5.55 7.27 -4.39
C LYS A 11 -4.48 6.20 -4.48
N TYR A 12 -4.86 4.97 -4.84
CA TYR A 12 -3.90 3.89 -5.06
C TYR A 12 -2.91 4.22 -6.18
N ASP A 13 -3.39 4.61 -7.35
CA ASP A 13 -2.55 4.91 -8.53
C ASP A 13 -1.59 6.08 -8.22
N SER A 14 -2.07 7.11 -7.52
CA SER A 14 -1.26 8.23 -7.03
C SER A 14 -0.16 7.76 -6.08
N LEU A 15 -0.50 6.93 -5.09
CA LEU A 15 0.45 6.39 -4.12
C LEU A 15 1.50 5.50 -4.81
N MET A 16 1.10 4.61 -5.73
CA MET A 16 2.04 3.74 -6.46
C MET A 16 3.04 4.56 -7.27
N GLY A 17 2.59 5.60 -7.97
CA GLY A 17 3.49 6.50 -8.71
C GLY A 17 4.48 7.21 -7.80
N HIS A 18 4.06 7.64 -6.60
CA HIS A 18 4.96 8.25 -5.63
C HIS A 18 6.00 7.24 -5.11
N LEU A 19 5.55 6.06 -4.68
CA LEU A 19 6.41 5.01 -4.14
C LEU A 19 7.43 4.51 -5.17
N GLU A 20 7.03 4.36 -6.43
CA GLU A 20 7.95 3.98 -7.51
C GLU A 20 9.05 5.04 -7.71
N ASN A 21 8.70 6.33 -7.68
CA ASN A 21 9.67 7.41 -7.79
C ASN A 21 10.66 7.44 -6.61
N GLU A 22 10.25 6.98 -5.43
CA GLU A 22 11.11 6.80 -4.26
C GLU A 22 11.97 5.52 -4.30
N GLY A 23 11.76 4.67 -5.32
CA GLY A 23 12.51 3.42 -5.50
C GLY A 23 11.95 2.23 -4.71
N ASN A 24 10.69 2.30 -4.27
CA ASN A 24 10.03 1.16 -3.63
C ASN A 24 9.73 0.05 -4.64
N VAL A 25 9.71 -1.20 -4.15
CA VAL A 25 9.34 -2.40 -4.92
C VAL A 25 8.42 -3.31 -4.11
N TRP A 26 7.62 -4.13 -4.80
CA TRP A 26 6.79 -5.14 -4.14
C TRP A 26 7.63 -6.27 -3.54
N PHE A 27 7.25 -6.74 -2.35
CA PHE A 27 7.97 -7.82 -1.67
C PHE A 27 7.95 -9.16 -2.41
N GLU A 28 6.87 -9.46 -3.13
CA GLU A 28 6.65 -10.80 -3.68
C GLU A 28 7.58 -11.12 -4.86
N ASP A 29 7.88 -10.12 -5.68
CA ASP A 29 8.57 -10.31 -6.96
C ASP A 29 9.52 -9.17 -7.35
N GLU A 30 9.74 -8.20 -6.47
CA GLU A 30 10.56 -6.99 -6.72
C GLU A 30 10.06 -6.13 -7.90
N SER A 31 8.80 -6.32 -8.34
CA SER A 31 8.19 -5.50 -9.39
C SER A 31 7.97 -4.07 -8.91
N LYS A 32 7.87 -3.16 -9.88
CA LYS A 32 7.60 -1.75 -9.57
C LYS A 32 6.15 -1.56 -9.11
N PRO A 33 5.89 -0.58 -8.22
CA PRO A 33 4.56 -0.27 -7.76
C PRO A 33 3.52 -0.08 -8.87
N THR A 34 3.89 0.55 -10.00
CA THR A 34 2.93 0.81 -11.09
C THR A 34 2.80 -0.31 -12.13
N ASP A 35 3.63 -1.36 -12.06
CA ASP A 35 3.57 -2.50 -12.99
C ASP A 35 2.35 -3.41 -12.70
N VAL A 36 1.82 -3.36 -11.48
CA VAL A 36 0.71 -4.20 -11.01
C VAL A 36 -0.40 -3.38 -10.34
N ASN A 37 -1.64 -3.72 -10.65
CA ASN A 37 -2.81 -3.08 -10.04
C ASN A 37 -3.42 -4.00 -8.96
N ASN A 38 -2.75 -4.06 -7.80
CA ASN A 38 -3.15 -4.85 -6.65
C ASN A 38 -4.41 -4.30 -5.95
N TRP A 39 -4.82 -3.07 -6.25
CA TRP A 39 -6.09 -2.51 -5.76
C TRP A 39 -7.30 -3.35 -6.18
N THR A 40 -7.22 -4.03 -7.32
CA THR A 40 -8.34 -4.84 -7.83
C THR A 40 -8.74 -6.01 -6.91
N GLU A 41 -7.86 -6.43 -6.01
CA GLU A 41 -8.07 -7.55 -5.10
C GLU A 41 -8.96 -7.17 -3.90
N TYR A 42 -8.65 -6.08 -3.21
CA TYR A 42 -9.33 -5.64 -1.98
C TYR A 42 -10.13 -4.34 -2.14
N LYS A 43 -9.95 -3.61 -3.23
CA LYS A 43 -10.64 -2.35 -3.56
C LYS A 43 -10.53 -1.34 -2.43
N GLU A 44 -11.66 -0.85 -1.93
CA GLU A 44 -11.80 0.15 -0.87
C GLU A 44 -11.13 -0.28 0.45
N GLU A 45 -10.96 -1.58 0.67
CA GLU A 45 -10.30 -2.13 1.87
C GLU A 45 -8.78 -2.26 1.72
N THR A 46 -8.20 -1.83 0.59
CA THR A 46 -6.77 -1.97 0.33
C THR A 46 -5.96 -1.10 1.29
N VAL A 47 -4.98 -1.74 1.94
CA VAL A 47 -3.98 -1.09 2.78
C VAL A 47 -2.59 -1.45 2.27
N ILE A 48 -1.74 -0.44 2.11
CA ILE A 48 -0.35 -0.57 1.71
C ILE A 48 0.54 -0.45 2.95
N MET A 49 1.34 -1.47 3.20
CA MET A 49 2.38 -1.45 4.21
C MET A 49 3.70 -0.97 3.59
N LEU A 50 4.30 0.05 4.21
CA LEU A 50 5.63 0.56 3.88
C LEU A 50 6.66 0.11 4.91
N ASN A 51 7.71 -0.57 4.44
CA ASN A 51 8.80 -1.07 5.25
C ASN A 51 9.94 -0.02 5.29
N THR A 52 10.89 -0.13 6.23
CA THR A 52 12.08 0.75 6.25
C THR A 52 13.08 0.45 5.12
N THR A 53 12.84 -0.58 4.32
CA THR A 53 13.77 -1.12 3.32
C THR A 53 13.31 -0.91 1.87
N LEU A 54 12.46 0.09 1.60
CA LEU A 54 11.87 0.34 0.27
C LEU A 54 11.10 -0.88 -0.30
N ILE A 55 10.59 -1.72 0.59
CA ILE A 55 9.76 -2.87 0.23
C ILE A 55 8.34 -2.53 0.66
N ILE A 56 7.36 -2.87 -0.19
CA ILE A 56 5.94 -2.65 0.09
C ILE A 56 5.14 -3.95 -0.03
N HIS A 57 4.04 -4.01 0.70
CA HIS A 57 3.08 -5.12 0.68
C HIS A 57 1.65 -4.57 0.71
N HIS A 58 0.69 -5.32 0.18
CA HIS A 58 -0.73 -4.99 0.27
C HIS A 58 -1.52 -6.11 0.93
N GLN A 59 -2.54 -5.73 1.68
CA GLN A 59 -3.55 -6.63 2.22
C GLN A 59 -4.82 -5.83 2.50
N ASN A 60 -5.92 -6.52 2.84
CA ASN A 60 -7.12 -5.83 3.32
C ASN A 60 -6.91 -5.22 4.73
N ARG A 61 -7.72 -4.22 5.07
CA ARG A 61 -7.73 -3.55 6.38
C ARG A 61 -7.83 -4.53 7.55
N ALA A 62 -8.77 -5.48 7.49
CA ALA A 62 -9.01 -6.44 8.58
C ALA A 62 -7.80 -7.32 8.91
N TYR A 63 -6.98 -7.66 7.91
CA TYR A 63 -5.73 -8.38 8.11
C TYR A 63 -4.76 -7.58 8.98
N PHE A 64 -4.54 -6.30 8.66
CA PHE A 64 -3.62 -5.47 9.42
C PHE A 64 -4.14 -5.10 10.81
N GLU A 65 -5.45 -4.91 10.97
CA GLU A 65 -6.07 -4.74 12.29
C GLU A 65 -5.82 -5.97 13.19
N ASN A 66 -5.73 -7.17 12.62
CA ASN A 66 -5.44 -8.40 13.36
C ASN A 66 -3.95 -8.62 13.61
N VAL A 67 -3.11 -8.41 12.60
CA VAL A 67 -1.67 -8.71 12.63
C VAL A 67 -0.86 -7.59 13.28
N CYS A 68 -1.33 -6.35 13.17
CA CYS A 68 -0.66 -5.14 13.64
C CYS A 68 -1.65 -4.24 14.41
N PRO A 69 -2.29 -4.73 15.49
CA PRO A 69 -3.35 -3.98 16.18
C PRO A 69 -2.88 -2.65 16.80
N ASP A 70 -1.58 -2.54 17.10
CA ASP A 70 -0.97 -1.35 17.70
C ASP A 70 -0.48 -0.32 16.66
N VAL A 71 -0.63 -0.60 15.36
CA VAL A 71 -0.18 0.27 14.27
C VAL A 71 -1.38 0.95 13.64
N GLU A 72 -1.38 2.28 13.70
CA GLU A 72 -2.44 3.09 13.08
C GLU A 72 -2.43 2.92 11.56
N ILE A 73 -3.61 2.69 11.00
CA ILE A 73 -3.87 2.72 9.55
C ILE A 73 -4.28 4.14 9.20
N VAL A 74 -3.44 4.83 8.42
CA VAL A 74 -3.66 6.22 8.02
C VAL A 74 -4.29 6.25 6.64
N ASP A 75 -5.39 6.99 6.48
CA ASP A 75 -6.00 7.17 5.16
C ASP A 75 -5.11 8.05 4.28
N TYR A 76 -4.79 7.58 3.07
CA TYR A 76 -3.96 8.30 2.12
C TYR A 76 -4.76 9.42 1.44
N GLU A 77 -4.14 10.60 1.35
CA GLU A 77 -4.70 11.77 0.71
C GLU A 77 -3.77 12.24 -0.42
N ILE A 78 -4.35 12.51 -1.59
CA ILE A 78 -3.63 13.01 -2.76
C ILE A 78 -3.21 14.46 -2.47
N ARG A 79 -1.94 14.79 -2.70
CA ARG A 79 -1.39 16.14 -2.52
C ARG A 79 -1.19 16.87 -3.84
#